data_AF-A0A1I1MS93-F1
#
_entry.id   AF-A0A1I1MS93-F1
#
_cell.length_a   1.000
_cell.length_b   1.000
_cell.length_c   1.000
_cell.angle_alpha   90.00
_cell.angle_beta   90.00
_cell.angle_gamma   90.00
#
_symmetry.space_group_name_H-M   'P 1'
#
loop_
_entity.id
_entity.type
_entity.pdbx_description
1 polymer ?
#
loop_
_entity_poly.entity_id
_entity_poly.type
_entity_poly.pdbx_seq_one_letter_code
_entity_poly.pdbx_strand_id
1 'polypeptide(L)'
;MHKSTSPKRKSFRRVAIATTALVTGGAAAALMAGVTPATAANLASQPDTQIAVFMVPLTILVLAVMFEVARFALRGNLPVDAPARRRAHRHWSPGRGES
;
A
#
# COMPACT_ATOMS: atom_id res chain seq x y z
N MET A 1 -19.34 26.75 9.23
CA MET A 1 -19.34 25.62 8.27
C MET A 1 -17.89 25.19 8.02
N HIS A 2 -17.36 24.25 8.81
CA HIS A 2 -15.94 23.88 8.78
C HIS A 2 -15.71 22.75 7.77
N LYS A 3 -15.06 23.02 6.63
CA LYS A 3 -14.65 22.00 5.66
C LYS A 3 -13.51 21.16 6.25
N SER A 4 -13.82 19.94 6.66
CA SER A 4 -12.83 18.93 7.04
C SER A 4 -12.16 18.39 5.76
N THR A 5 -10.98 18.89 5.42
CA THR A 5 -10.17 18.34 4.32
C THR A 5 -9.40 17.13 4.85
N SER A 6 -10.06 15.99 4.88
CA SER A 6 -9.47 14.72 5.31
C SER A 6 -8.32 14.30 4.38
N PRO A 7 -7.11 13.98 4.90
CA PRO A 7 -5.97 13.53 4.10
C PRO A 7 -6.15 12.16 3.42
N LYS A 8 -7.24 11.44 3.71
CA LYS A 8 -7.58 10.11 3.15
C LYS A 8 -7.52 10.04 1.62
N ARG A 9 -7.83 11.12 0.90
CA ARG A 9 -7.86 11.12 -0.57
C ARG A 9 -6.47 10.92 -1.20
N LYS A 10 -5.39 11.38 -0.57
CA LYS A 10 -4.03 11.36 -1.17
C LYS A 10 -3.35 10.00 -1.04
N SER A 11 -3.62 9.21 0.01
CA SER A 11 -3.14 7.82 0.10
C SER A 11 -3.92 6.90 -0.82
N PHE A 12 -5.25 7.04 -0.87
CA PHE A 12 -6.10 6.24 -1.76
C PHE A 12 -5.70 6.39 -3.24
N ARG A 13 -5.43 7.62 -3.68
CA ARG A 13 -4.97 7.87 -5.05
C ARG A 13 -3.64 7.17 -5.37
N ARG A 14 -2.69 7.11 -4.44
CA ARG A 14 -1.40 6.44 -4.66
C ARG A 14 -1.55 4.93 -4.75
N VAL A 15 -2.34 4.34 -3.85
CA VAL A 15 -2.65 2.91 -3.88
C VAL A 15 -3.37 2.55 -5.18
N ALA A 16 -4.38 3.33 -5.57
CA ALA A 16 -5.13 3.11 -6.82
C ALA A 16 -4.22 3.15 -8.05
N ILE A 17 -3.32 4.14 -8.15
CA ILE A 17 -2.35 4.22 -9.27
C ILE A 17 -1.42 3.00 -9.27
N ALA A 18 -0.89 2.62 -8.11
CA ALA A 18 0.00 1.47 -8.00
C ALA A 18 -0.71 0.16 -8.38
N THR A 19 -1.95 -0.05 -7.91
CA THR A 19 -2.73 -1.24 -8.27
C THR A 19 -3.06 -1.27 -9.75
N THR A 20 -3.46 -0.14 -10.34
CA THR A 20 -3.74 -0.08 -11.78
C THR A 20 -2.48 -0.37 -12.59
N ALA A 21 -1.34 0.22 -12.24
CA ALA A 21 -0.07 -0.03 -12.92
C ALA A 21 0.35 -1.50 -12.83
N LEU A 22 0.21 -2.13 -11.65
CA LEU A 22 0.51 -3.55 -11.46
C LEU A 22 -0.41 -4.45 -12.28
N VAL A 23 -1.72 -4.18 -12.29
CA VAL A 23 -2.70 -4.97 -13.05
C VAL A 23 -2.46 -4.82 -14.55
N THR A 24 -2.31 -3.59 -15.05
CA THR A 24 -2.05 -3.35 -16.48
C THR A 24 -0.70 -3.91 -16.92
N GLY A 25 0.34 -3.75 -16.10
CA GLY A 25 1.67 -4.31 -16.37
C GLY A 25 1.67 -5.83 -16.38
N GLY A 26 1.01 -6.46 -15.41
CA GLY A 26 0.83 -7.91 -15.35
C GLY A 26 0.05 -8.45 -16.55
N ALA A 27 -1.04 -7.77 -16.95
CA ALA A 27 -1.82 -8.15 -18.12
C ALA A 27 -1.01 -8.02 -19.41
N ALA A 28 -0.26 -6.93 -19.60
CA ALA A 28 0.60 -6.75 -20.77
C ALA A 28 1.70 -7.82 -20.85
N ALA A 29 2.34 -8.15 -19.71
CA ALA A 29 3.33 -9.22 -19.65
C ALA A 29 2.73 -10.59 -20.00
N ALA A 30 1.54 -10.89 -19.49
CA ALA A 30 0.82 -12.14 -19.82
C ALA A 30 0.52 -12.22 -21.32
N LEU A 31 0.08 -11.12 -21.94
CA LEU A 31 -0.16 -11.05 -23.38
C LEU A 31 1.12 -11.24 -24.20
N MET A 32 2.23 -10.58 -23.81
CA MET A 32 3.53 -10.77 -24.47
C MET A 32 4.07 -12.20 -24.32
N ALA A 33 3.74 -12.88 -23.21
CA ALA A 33 4.07 -14.28 -22.99
C ALA A 33 3.11 -15.25 -23.71
N GLY A 34 2.14 -14.75 -24.48
CA GLY A 34 1.19 -15.58 -25.24
C GLY A 34 0.11 -16.25 -24.38
N VAL A 35 -0.12 -15.77 -23.15
CA VAL A 35 -1.14 -16.31 -22.26
C VAL A 35 -2.52 -15.89 -22.77
N THR A 36 -3.19 -16.84 -23.41
CA THR A 36 -4.60 -16.74 -23.86
C THR A 36 -5.55 -17.21 -22.76
N PRO A 37 -6.86 -16.86 -22.80
CA PRO A 37 -7.82 -17.35 -21.82
C PRO A 37 -7.87 -18.89 -21.72
N ALA A 38 -7.73 -19.60 -22.84
CA ALA A 38 -7.72 -21.07 -22.87
C ALA A 38 -6.47 -21.65 -22.21
N THR A 39 -5.29 -21.06 -22.47
CA THR A 39 -4.05 -21.50 -21.82
C THR A 39 -4.04 -21.14 -20.33
N ALA A 40 -4.55 -19.98 -19.94
CA ALA A 40 -4.72 -19.59 -18.55
C ALA A 40 -5.67 -20.54 -17.80
N ALA A 41 -6.79 -20.95 -18.41
CA ALA A 41 -7.71 -21.92 -17.83
C ALA A 41 -7.02 -23.28 -17.63
N ASN A 42 -6.32 -23.76 -18.65
CA ASN A 42 -5.59 -25.04 -18.58
C ASN A 42 -4.47 -25.01 -17.53
N LEU A 43 -3.76 -23.88 -17.40
CA LEU A 43 -2.76 -23.67 -16.35
C LEU A 43 -3.41 -23.66 -14.97
N ALA A 44 -4.51 -22.92 -14.78
CA ALA A 44 -5.21 -22.84 -13.50
C ALA A 44 -5.80 -24.19 -13.03
N SER A 45 -6.07 -25.11 -13.97
CA SER A 45 -6.50 -26.48 -13.64
C SER A 45 -5.36 -27.38 -13.17
N GLN A 46 -4.09 -27.00 -13.37
CA GLN A 46 -2.95 -27.79 -12.89
C GLN A 46 -2.73 -27.56 -11.39
N PRO A 47 -2.57 -28.64 -10.59
CA PRO A 47 -2.40 -28.51 -9.15
C PRO A 47 -1.17 -27.69 -8.78
N ASP A 48 -0.07 -27.82 -9.53
CA ASP A 48 1.16 -27.05 -9.30
C ASP A 48 0.94 -25.54 -9.50
N THR A 49 0.12 -25.18 -10.49
CA THR A 49 -0.21 -23.77 -10.73
C THR A 49 -1.13 -23.24 -9.65
N GLN A 50 -2.07 -24.03 -9.13
CA GLN A 50 -2.89 -23.61 -7.99
C GLN A 50 -2.04 -23.29 -6.77
N ILE A 51 -1.02 -24.12 -6.50
CA ILE A 51 -0.04 -23.85 -5.43
C ILE A 51 0.76 -22.58 -5.76
N ALA A 52 1.23 -22.44 -7.01
CA ALA A 52 2.04 -21.30 -7.45
C ALA A 52 1.28 -19.96 -7.36
N VAL A 53 -0.03 -19.95 -7.64
CA VAL A 53 -0.89 -18.75 -7.54
C VAL A 53 -0.88 -18.15 -6.12
N PHE A 54 -0.65 -18.96 -5.09
CA PHE A 54 -0.49 -18.47 -3.73
C PHE A 54 0.99 -18.31 -3.32
N MET A 55 1.84 -19.27 -3.67
CA MET A 55 3.24 -19.29 -3.24
C MET A 55 4.06 -18.18 -3.89
N VAL A 56 3.83 -17.85 -5.17
CA VAL A 56 4.59 -16.79 -5.85
C VAL A 56 4.29 -15.40 -5.26
N PRO A 57 3.02 -14.98 -5.09
CA PRO A 57 2.74 -13.71 -4.41
C PRO A 57 3.24 -13.68 -2.96
N LEU A 58 3.12 -14.80 -2.23
CA LEU A 58 3.59 -14.89 -0.85
C LEU A 58 5.11 -14.74 -0.75
N THR A 59 5.88 -15.39 -1.63
CA THR A 59 7.34 -15.29 -1.65
C THR A 59 7.79 -13.89 -2.04
N ILE A 60 7.16 -13.26 -3.04
CA ILE A 60 7.42 -11.85 -3.38
C ILE A 60 7.14 -10.94 -2.19
N LEU A 61 6.05 -11.17 -1.45
CA LEU A 61 5.72 -10.39 -0.25
C LEU A 61 6.79 -10.56 0.83
N VAL A 62 7.23 -11.78 1.11
CA VAL A 62 8.29 -12.07 2.09
C VAL A 62 9.59 -11.38 1.67
N LEU A 63 10.00 -11.49 0.40
CA LEU A 63 11.18 -10.82 -0.12
C LEU A 63 11.07 -9.30 -0.03
N ALA A 64 9.90 -8.72 -0.32
CA ALA A 64 9.67 -7.28 -0.20
C ALA A 64 9.79 -6.81 1.26
N VAL A 65 9.25 -7.59 2.21
CA VAL A 65 9.40 -7.30 3.65
C VAL A 65 10.87 -7.40 4.06
N MET A 66 11.58 -8.46 3.67
CA MET A 66 13.01 -8.61 3.96
C MET A 66 13.84 -7.47 3.36
N PHE A 67 13.54 -7.06 2.13
CA PHE A 67 14.18 -5.92 1.48
C PHE A 67 13.92 -4.63 2.26
N GLU A 68 12.69 -4.38 2.69
CA GLU A 68 12.36 -3.17 3.44
C GLU A 68 13.02 -3.18 4.83
N VAL A 69 13.11 -4.34 5.51
CA VAL A 69 13.87 -4.50 6.75
C VAL A 69 15.36 -4.21 6.52
N ALA A 70 15.96 -4.81 5.49
CA ALA A 70 17.35 -4.56 5.13
C ALA A 70 17.57 -3.08 4.79
N ARG A 71 16.65 -2.47 4.04
CA ARG A 71 16.66 -1.05 3.71
C ARG A 71 16.59 -0.19 4.97
N PHE A 72 15.76 -0.52 5.95
CA PHE A 72 15.69 0.21 7.21
C PHE A 72 16.97 0.07 8.02
N ALA A 73 17.52 -1.14 8.12
CA ALA A 73 18.79 -1.40 8.80
C ALA A 73 19.93 -0.60 8.17
N LEU A 74 20.01 -0.59 6.83
CA LEU A 74 21.06 0.11 6.09
C LEU A 74 20.89 1.63 6.07
N ARG A 75 19.65 2.14 6.06
CA ARG A 75 19.36 3.58 6.00
C ARG A 75 19.15 4.23 7.36
N GLY A 76 19.18 3.46 8.46
CA GLY A 76 19.03 3.96 9.83
C GLY A 76 17.69 4.64 10.12
N ASN A 77 16.69 4.44 9.27
CA ASN A 77 15.47 5.24 9.26
C ASN A 77 14.36 4.61 10.11
N LEU A 78 14.73 4.05 11.26
CA LEU A 78 13.78 3.68 12.31
C LEU A 78 12.92 4.91 12.58
N PRO A 79 11.59 4.86 12.45
CA PRO A 79 10.75 5.94 12.93
C PRO A 79 10.92 6.01 14.44
N VAL A 80 11.87 6.85 14.88
CA VAL A 80 11.96 7.33 16.25
C VAL A 80 10.58 7.86 16.59
N ASP A 81 9.94 7.23 17.57
CA ASP A 81 8.61 7.46 18.12
C ASP A 81 7.81 8.53 17.39
N ALA A 82 6.74 8.11 16.71
CA ALA A 82 5.73 9.03 16.17
C ALA A 82 5.48 10.13 17.21
N PRO A 83 5.76 11.42 16.90
CA PRO A 83 5.76 12.45 17.92
C PRO A 83 4.41 12.40 18.60
N ALA A 84 4.42 12.13 19.92
CA ALA A 84 3.23 12.06 20.74
C ALA A 84 2.36 13.24 20.34
N ARG A 85 1.19 12.95 19.76
CA ARG A 85 0.23 13.93 19.27
C ARG A 85 0.07 14.94 20.41
N ARG A 86 0.74 16.10 20.34
CA ARG A 86 0.58 17.15 21.34
C ARG A 86 -0.87 17.54 21.21
N ARG A 87 -1.71 17.05 22.12
CA ARG A 87 -3.02 17.60 22.37
C ARG A 87 -2.72 19.05 22.73
N ALA A 88 -2.94 19.95 21.78
CA ALA A 88 -2.95 21.37 22.06
C ALA A 88 -4.02 21.56 23.13
N HIS A 89 -3.58 21.67 24.39
CA HIS A 89 -4.44 22.09 25.47
C HIS A 89 -4.93 23.46 25.08
N ARG A 90 -6.17 23.49 24.62
CA ARG A 90 -6.95 24.68 24.32
C ARG A 90 -7.08 25.44 25.63
N HIS A 91 -6.13 26.32 25.91
CA HIS A 91 -6.21 27.29 26.99
C HIS A 91 -7.37 28.22 26.67
N TRP A 92 -8.52 27.87 27.23
CA TRP A 92 -9.71 28.71 27.31
C TRP A 92 -9.40 29.83 28.30
N SER A 93 -9.24 31.06 27.82
CA SER A 93 -9.25 32.24 28.70
C SER A 93 -10.68 32.80 28.74
N PRO A 94 -11.36 32.84 29.89
CA PRO A 94 -12.59 33.60 30.02
C PRO A 94 -12.26 35.09 30.23
N GLY A 95 -12.95 35.97 29.48
CA GLY A 95 -13.08 37.37 29.85
C GLY A 95 -12.33 38.39 28.98
N ARG A 96 -13.03 38.95 27.98
CA ARG A 96 -12.99 40.39 27.67
C ARG A 96 -14.03 40.72 26.60
N GLY A 97 -15.11 41.40 26.97
CA GLY A 97 -16.04 41.95 26.00
C GLY A 97 -17.49 42.16 26.44
N GLU A 98 -17.83 42.03 27.72
CA GLU A 98 -19.12 42.49 28.24
C GLU A 98 -18.95 43.90 28.81
N SER A 99 -19.18 44.90 27.96
CA SER A 99 -19.51 46.29 28.33
C SER A 99 -20.10 46.99 27.12
#